data_AF-A0A351CHM2-F1
#
_entry.id   AF-A0A351CHM2-F1
#
_cell.length_a   1.000
_cell.length_b   1.000
_cell.length_c   1.000
_cell.angle_alpha   90.00
_cell.angle_beta   90.00
_cell.angle_gamma   90.00
#
_symmetry.space_group_name_H-M   'P 1'
#
loop_
_entity.id
_entity.type
_entity.pdbx_description
1 polymer ?
#
loop_
_entity_poly.entity_id
_entity_poly.type
_entity_poly.pdbx_seq_one_letter_code
_entity_poly.pdbx_strand_id
1 'polypeptide(L)'
;MLIPHLVQQGYFRPKLSKWIGQVKEQIEEGSIVQTDLQKTGGYPGENIKIIVMQDDIKNFYADWEQILCDFPARIRALATALQDNLMWGTYLVSHHEGIIKFRKVK
;
A
#
# COMPACT_ATOMS: atom_id res chain seq x y z
N MET A 1 8.21 3.96 10.91
CA MET A 1 9.36 3.20 10.37
C MET A 1 9.56 3.53 8.88
N LEU A 2 10.81 3.63 8.41
CA LEU A 2 11.13 3.75 6.98
C LEU A 2 11.15 2.34 6.36
N ILE A 3 10.39 2.12 5.29
CA ILE A 3 10.29 0.83 4.61
C ILE A 3 10.81 0.97 3.18
N PRO A 4 11.77 0.12 2.75
CA PRO A 4 12.28 0.17 1.39
C PRO A 4 11.22 -0.29 0.38
N HIS A 5 11.27 0.32 -0.80
CA HIS A 5 10.45 -0.09 -1.94
C HIS A 5 10.79 -1.50 -2.39
N LEU A 6 9.82 -2.21 -2.97
CA LEU A 6 10.10 -3.48 -3.63
C LEU A 6 10.94 -3.23 -4.89
N VAL A 7 12.19 -3.70 -4.88
CA VAL A 7 13.09 -3.62 -6.05
C VAL A 7 12.78 -4.73 -7.06
N GLN A 8 12.33 -5.91 -6.59
CA GLN A 8 11.94 -7.04 -7.43
C GLN A 8 10.42 -7.12 -7.59
N GLN A 9 9.97 -7.71 -8.69
CA GLN A 9 8.54 -8.00 -8.89
C GLN A 9 8.11 -9.11 -7.93
N GLY A 10 7.57 -8.73 -6.77
CA GLY A 10 6.86 -9.65 -5.88
C GLY A 10 5.48 -10.02 -6.46
N TYR A 11 4.86 -11.08 -5.93
CA TYR A 11 3.59 -11.62 -6.43
C TYR A 11 2.46 -10.57 -6.58
N PHE A 12 2.36 -9.62 -5.66
CA PHE A 12 1.26 -8.64 -5.63
C PHE A 12 1.52 -7.37 -6.46
N ARG A 13 2.80 -6.99 -6.65
CA ARG A 13 3.17 -5.66 -7.20
C ARG A 13 2.64 -5.43 -8.62
N PRO A 14 2.81 -6.35 -9.61
CA PRO A 14 2.31 -6.11 -10.96
C PRO A 14 0.79 -5.94 -11.02
N LYS A 15 0.03 -6.76 -10.27
CA LYS A 15 -1.43 -6.68 -10.20
C LYS A 15 -1.87 -5.35 -9.59
N LEU A 16 -1.26 -4.94 -8.48
CA LEU A 16 -1.59 -3.69 -7.79
C LEU A 16 -1.20 -2.46 -8.61
N SER A 17 -0.02 -2.44 -9.22
CA SER A 17 0.43 -1.29 -10.04
C SER A 17 -0.50 -1.07 -11.24
N LYS A 18 -0.87 -2.14 -11.95
CA LYS A 18 -1.86 -2.06 -13.04
C LYS A 18 -3.22 -1.57 -12.55
N TRP A 19 -3.71 -2.10 -11.43
CA TRP A 19 -5.01 -1.74 -10.88
C TRP A 19 -5.04 -0.28 -10.40
N ILE A 20 -4.01 0.20 -9.69
CA ILE A 20 -3.89 1.61 -9.27
C ILE A 20 -3.94 2.52 -10.49
N GLY A 21 -3.24 2.19 -11.59
CA GLY A 21 -3.32 2.97 -12.83
C GLY A 21 -4.74 3.10 -13.41
N GLN A 22 -5.61 2.11 -13.17
CA GLN A 22 -7.01 2.12 -13.62
C GLN A 22 -7.93 2.91 -12.68
N VAL A 23 -7.65 2.92 -11.37
CA VAL A 23 -8.51 3.57 -10.36
C VAL A 23 -7.94 4.87 -9.83
N LYS A 24 -6.80 5.35 -10.35
CA LYS A 24 -6.09 6.53 -9.83
C LYS A 24 -6.97 7.77 -9.70
N GLU A 25 -7.91 7.97 -10.63
CA GLU A 25 -8.86 9.09 -10.63
C GLU A 25 -9.91 8.98 -9.51
N GLN A 26 -10.11 7.79 -8.95
CA GLN A 26 -10.99 7.54 -7.81
C GLN A 26 -10.27 7.69 -6.46
N ILE A 27 -8.93 7.79 -6.47
CA ILE A 27 -8.11 7.96 -5.27
C ILE A 27 -8.03 9.45 -4.91
N GLU A 28 -9.15 9.97 -4.45
CA GLU A 28 -9.28 11.31 -3.90
C GLU A 28 -9.20 11.30 -2.37
N GLU A 29 -9.01 12.46 -1.76
CA GLU A 29 -9.00 12.58 -0.31
C GLU A 29 -10.35 12.17 0.29
N GLY A 30 -10.32 11.29 1.30
CA GLY A 30 -11.51 10.73 1.94
C GLY A 30 -12.13 9.53 1.20
N SER A 31 -11.86 9.36 -0.10
CA SER A 31 -12.39 8.24 -0.88
C SER A 31 -11.76 6.91 -0.46
N ILE A 32 -12.62 5.92 -0.27
CA ILE A 32 -12.24 4.56 0.09
C ILE A 32 -12.16 3.72 -1.18
N VAL A 33 -11.00 3.12 -1.42
CA VAL A 33 -10.75 2.23 -2.56
C VAL A 33 -10.39 0.85 -2.03
N GLN A 34 -10.90 -0.20 -2.70
CA GLN A 34 -10.71 -1.58 -2.30
C GLN A 34 -10.38 -2.49 -3.49
N THR A 35 -9.52 -3.48 -3.27
CA THR A 35 -9.23 -4.55 -4.22
C THR A 35 -9.11 -5.90 -3.53
N ASP A 36 -9.39 -6.96 -4.28
CA ASP A 36 -9.20 -8.35 -3.86
C ASP A 36 -7.98 -8.97 -4.57
N LEU A 37 -6.98 -9.33 -3.77
CA LEU A 37 -5.77 -9.99 -4.25
C LEU A 37 -5.95 -11.49 -4.51
N GLN A 38 -7.10 -12.07 -4.17
CA GLN A 38 -7.46 -13.48 -4.34
C GLN A 38 -6.47 -14.44 -3.66
N LYS A 39 -5.77 -13.97 -2.63
CA LYS A 39 -4.80 -14.74 -1.86
C LYS A 39 -5.03 -14.52 -0.38
N THR A 40 -5.63 -15.50 0.26
CA THR A 40 -6.02 -15.52 1.67
C THR A 40 -4.80 -15.68 2.61
N GLY A 41 -5.02 -15.50 3.92
CA GLY A 41 -3.99 -15.64 4.95
C GLY A 41 -3.07 -14.44 5.15
N GLY A 42 -2.11 -14.56 6.08
CA GLY A 42 -1.34 -13.44 6.62
C GLY A 42 -2.09 -12.75 7.77
N TYR A 43 -1.38 -11.99 8.60
CA TYR A 43 -1.99 -11.34 9.75
C TYR A 43 -2.83 -10.12 9.30
N PRO A 44 -3.98 -9.84 9.95
CA PRO A 44 -4.74 -8.62 9.70
C PRO A 44 -3.93 -7.38 10.07
N GLY A 45 -4.12 -6.33 9.29
CA GLY A 45 -3.60 -5.00 9.60
C GLY A 45 -4.72 -3.97 9.43
N GLU A 46 -4.91 -3.10 10.40
CA GLU A 46 -5.96 -2.06 10.36
C GLU A 46 -5.37 -0.67 10.52
N ASN A 47 -5.85 0.28 9.70
CA ASN A 47 -5.51 1.71 9.78
C ASN A 47 -4.01 2.00 9.80
N ILE A 48 -3.22 1.16 9.10
CA ILE A 48 -1.78 1.34 8.97
C ILE A 48 -1.53 2.57 8.12
N LYS A 49 -0.93 3.58 8.72
CA LYS A 49 -0.61 4.83 8.04
C LYS A 49 0.63 4.62 7.18
N ILE A 50 0.52 4.89 5.88
CA ILE A 50 1.65 4.94 4.97
C ILE A 50 1.80 6.35 4.40
N ILE A 51 3.04 6.79 4.19
CA ILE A 51 3.37 8.09 3.60
C ILE A 51 4.26 7.83 2.38
N VAL A 52 3.73 8.18 1.21
CA VAL A 52 4.42 8.07 -0.07
C VAL A 52 4.83 9.49 -0.49
N MET A 53 6.12 9.73 -0.61
CA MET A 53 6.68 11.07 -0.82
C MET A 53 7.28 11.18 -2.22
N GLN A 54 7.09 12.34 -2.85
CA GLN A 54 7.65 12.61 -4.17
C GLN A 54 9.19 12.62 -4.17
N ASP A 55 9.80 13.10 -3.08
CA ASP A 55 11.25 13.29 -2.98
C ASP A 55 12.01 12.02 -2.56
N ASP A 56 11.32 10.99 -2.08
CA ASP A 56 11.92 9.70 -1.73
C ASP A 56 11.36 8.58 -2.61
N ILE A 57 11.94 8.46 -3.79
CA ILE A 57 11.52 7.43 -4.74
C ILE A 57 11.95 6.00 -4.36
N LYS A 58 12.69 5.83 -3.25
CA LYS A 58 13.25 4.54 -2.83
C LYS A 58 12.60 3.98 -1.57
N ASN A 59 11.93 4.81 -0.78
CA ASN A 59 11.32 4.42 0.48
C ASN A 59 9.93 5.03 0.66
N PHE A 60 9.15 4.44 1.55
CA PHE A 60 7.95 5.03 2.11
C PHE A 60 7.99 4.93 3.64
N TYR A 61 7.26 5.80 4.32
CA TYR A 61 7.08 5.66 5.76
C TYR A 61 5.85 4.81 6.05
N ALA A 62 5.93 3.97 7.06
CA ALA A 62 4.78 3.28 7.63
C ALA A 62 4.76 3.46 9.15
N ASP A 63 3.58 3.74 9.69
CA ASP A 63 3.30 3.66 11.12
C ASP A 63 3.01 2.19 11.46
N TRP A 64 4.08 1.48 11.79
CA TRP A 64 4.08 0.04 12.03
C TRP A 64 5.02 -0.25 13.19
N GLU A 65 4.44 -0.61 14.33
CA GLU A 65 5.17 -0.84 15.59
C GLU A 65 5.20 -2.32 16.01
N GLN A 66 4.72 -3.26 15.19
CA GLN A 66 4.77 -4.68 15.57
C GLN A 66 6.19 -5.23 15.51
N ILE A 67 6.76 -5.43 16.70
CA ILE A 67 8.14 -5.87 16.97
C ILE A 67 8.42 -7.31 16.49
N LEU A 68 7.38 -8.13 16.31
CA LEU A 68 7.53 -9.59 16.11
C LEU A 68 7.23 -10.10 14.69
N CYS A 69 6.82 -9.22 13.76
CA CYS A 69 6.41 -9.63 12.41
C CYS A 69 7.04 -8.72 11.35
N ASP A 70 7.56 -9.34 10.28
CA ASP A 70 7.96 -8.65 9.06
C ASP A 70 6.82 -7.78 8.55
N PHE A 71 7.12 -6.55 8.09
CA PHE A 71 6.13 -5.63 7.53
C PHE A 71 5.30 -6.27 6.40
N PRO A 72 3.97 -6.04 6.30
CA PRO A 72 3.11 -6.80 5.40
C PRO A 72 3.53 -6.64 3.94
N ALA A 73 3.85 -7.77 3.28
CA ALA A 73 4.22 -7.77 1.86
C ALA A 73 3.14 -7.14 0.96
N ARG A 74 1.86 -7.27 1.35
CA ARG A 74 0.71 -6.69 0.67
C ARG A 74 0.70 -5.16 0.72
N ILE A 75 0.93 -4.58 1.90
CA ILE A 75 0.99 -3.13 2.07
C ILE A 75 2.24 -2.59 1.39
N ARG A 76 3.38 -3.29 1.48
CA ARG A 76 4.60 -2.90 0.76
C ARG A 76 4.36 -2.85 -0.75
N ALA A 77 3.68 -3.86 -1.29
CA ALA A 77 3.30 -3.88 -2.70
C ALA A 77 2.31 -2.77 -3.07
N LEU A 78 1.35 -2.43 -2.20
CA LEU A 78 0.45 -1.29 -2.40
C LEU A 78 1.22 0.03 -2.42
N ALA A 79 2.06 0.30 -1.41
CA ALA A 79 2.85 1.53 -1.32
C ALA A 79 3.77 1.68 -2.54
N THR A 80 4.39 0.57 -2.97
CA THR A 80 5.19 0.56 -4.21
C THR A 80 4.33 0.85 -5.43
N ALA A 81 3.13 0.28 -5.53
CA ALA A 81 2.21 0.52 -6.65
C ALA A 81 1.69 1.97 -6.71
N LEU A 82 1.42 2.60 -5.56
CA LEU A 82 1.05 4.01 -5.48
C LEU A 82 2.19 4.88 -6.03
N GLN A 83 3.43 4.60 -5.61
CA GLN A 83 4.62 5.30 -6.08
C GLN A 83 4.92 5.10 -7.56
N ASP A 84 4.80 3.86 -8.06
CA ASP A 84 4.94 3.52 -9.48
C ASP A 84 3.93 4.32 -10.35
N ASN A 85 2.81 4.74 -9.77
CA ASN A 85 1.76 5.54 -10.41
C ASN A 85 1.78 7.04 -10.02
N LEU A 86 2.87 7.51 -9.40
CA LEU A 86 3.04 8.90 -8.95
C LEU A 86 1.94 9.39 -7.99
N MET A 87 1.37 8.48 -7.21
CA MET A 87 0.32 8.77 -6.23
C MET A 87 0.97 9.10 -4.88
N TRP A 88 1.16 10.40 -4.65
CA TRP A 88 1.76 10.93 -3.43
C TRP A 88 0.71 11.25 -2.37
N GLY A 89 1.11 11.11 -1.12
CA GLY A 89 0.29 11.49 0.02
C GLY A 89 0.39 10.54 1.20
N THR A 90 -0.51 10.76 2.15
CA THR A 90 -0.72 9.89 3.30
C THR A 90 -1.94 9.02 3.05
N TYR A 91 -1.80 7.73 3.30
CA TYR A 91 -2.88 6.76 3.16
C TYR A 91 -3.08 6.00 4.46
N LEU A 92 -4.34 5.67 4.77
CA LEU A 92 -4.68 4.70 5.79
C LEU A 92 -5.05 3.40 5.08
N VAL A 93 -4.35 2.33 5.44
CA VAL A 93 -4.45 1.03 4.77
C VAL A 93 -4.90 -0.02 5.79
N SER A 94 -5.87 -0.83 5.38
CA SER A 94 -6.27 -2.05 6.07
C SER A 94 -6.16 -3.23 5.11
N HIS A 95 -5.77 -4.40 5.63
CA HIS A 95 -5.81 -5.64 4.87
C HIS A 95 -6.26 -6.81 5.73
N HIS A 96 -7.08 -7.67 5.15
CA HIS A 96 -7.58 -8.88 5.78
C HIS A 96 -8.04 -9.86 4.69
N GLU A 97 -7.71 -11.14 4.83
CA GLU A 97 -8.15 -12.21 3.91
C GLU A 97 -7.95 -11.90 2.41
N GLY A 98 -6.80 -11.32 2.06
CA GLY A 98 -6.48 -10.98 0.67
C GLY A 98 -7.15 -9.70 0.15
N ILE A 99 -8.05 -9.10 0.91
CA ILE A 99 -8.63 -7.79 0.61
C ILE A 99 -7.67 -6.72 1.11
N ILE A 100 -7.43 -5.72 0.26
CA ILE A 100 -6.78 -4.46 0.65
C ILE A 100 -7.80 -3.34 0.49
N LYS A 101 -7.95 -2.55 1.54
CA LYS A 101 -8.75 -1.33 1.57
C LYS A 101 -7.86 -0.17 1.96
N PHE A 102 -7.93 0.94 1.25
CA PHE A 102 -7.20 2.13 1.65
C PHE A 102 -7.96 3.40 1.31
N ARG A 103 -7.57 4.50 1.96
CA ARG A 103 -8.05 5.85 1.64
C ARG A 103 -6.90 6.85 1.71
N LYS A 104 -6.93 7.84 0.82
CA LYS A 104 -6.05 9.01 0.93
C LYS A 104 -6.58 9.93 2.03
N VAL A 105 -5.70 10.41 2.90
CA VAL A 105 -6.06 11.33 3.99
C VAL A 105 -5.32 12.65 3.94
N LYS A 106 -4.22 12.73 3.18
CA LYS A 106 -3.47 13.94 2.84
C LYS A 106 -2.74 13.71 1.51
#